data_AF-A0A3D3QJD1-F1
#
_entry.id   AF-A0A3D3QJD1-F1
#
_cell.length_a   1.000
_cell.length_b   1.000
_cell.length_c   1.000
_cell.angle_alpha   90.00
_cell.angle_beta   90.00
_cell.angle_gamma   90.00
#
_symmetry.space_group_name_H-M   'P 1'
#
loop_
_entity.id
_entity.type
_entity.pdbx_description
1 polymer ?
#
loop_
_entity_poly.entity_id
_entity_poly.type
_entity_poly.pdbx_seq_one_letter_code
_entity_poly.pdbx_strand_id
1 'polypeptide(L)'
;MHTAEAVRQVCENLGREIQAICPPGIGRWNPAWDLVASADVEFMLALFAWEDQPSEELEAQVRYWGDELMERWREAARRFEEAHRAGP
;
A
#
# COMPACT_ATOMS: atom_id res chain seq x y z
N MET A 1 4.05 14.54 18.98
CA MET A 1 4.63 13.55 18.04
C MET A 1 5.18 14.35 16.87
N HIS A 2 6.43 14.14 16.48
CA HIS A 2 7.00 14.83 15.32
C HIS A 2 6.36 14.24 14.05
N THR A 3 5.94 15.04 13.07
CA THR A 3 5.20 14.53 11.89
C THR A 3 5.98 13.45 11.15
N ALA A 4 7.31 13.60 11.03
CA ALA A 4 8.17 12.57 10.44
C ALA A 4 8.11 11.22 11.19
N GLU A 5 7.95 11.21 12.51
CA GLU A 5 7.76 9.96 13.27
C GLU A 5 6.40 9.33 12.98
N ALA A 6 5.36 10.15 12.79
CA ALA A 6 4.03 9.71 12.44
C ALA A 6 3.98 9.09 11.04
N VAL A 7 4.58 9.76 10.05
CA VAL A 7 4.74 9.27 8.67
C VAL A 7 5.50 7.95 8.66
N ARG A 8 6.63 7.87 9.38
CA ARG A 8 7.37 6.60 9.52
C ARG A 8 6.48 5.50 10.09
N GLN A 9 5.72 5.79 11.14
CA GLN A 9 4.85 4.81 11.77
C GLN A 9 3.75 4.31 10.82
N VAL A 10 3.18 5.20 10.00
CA VAL A 10 2.20 4.83 8.97
C VAL A 10 2.83 3.89 7.95
N CYS A 11 4.01 4.20 7.43
CA CYS A 11 4.73 3.34 6.48
C CYS A 11 5.07 1.96 7.08
N GLU A 12 5.55 1.92 8.32
CA GLU A 12 5.87 0.67 9.02
C GLU A 12 4.63 -0.20 9.28
N ASN A 13 3.49 0.42 9.59
CA ASN A 13 2.23 -0.30 9.78
C ASN A 13 1.76 -0.89 8.46
N LEU A 14 1.71 -0.06 7.42
CA LEU A 14 1.26 -0.49 6.09
C LEU A 14 2.16 -1.60 5.53
N GLY A 15 3.48 -1.46 5.66
CA GLY A 15 4.42 -2.50 5.22
C GLY A 15 4.20 -3.85 5.93
N ARG A 16 3.92 -3.82 7.24
CA ARG A 16 3.57 -5.03 8.00
C ARG A 16 2.26 -5.66 7.53
N GLU A 17 1.24 -4.84 7.27
CA GLU A 17 -0.05 -5.31 6.79
C GLU A 17 0.03 -5.91 5.39
N ILE A 18 0.73 -5.25 4.46
CA ILE A 18 1.00 -5.78 3.11
C ILE A 18 1.73 -7.12 3.22
N GLN A 19 2.77 -7.21 4.05
CA GLN A 19 3.51 -8.46 4.24
C GLN A 19 2.62 -9.60 4.79
N ALA A 20 1.63 -9.28 5.63
CA ALA A 20 0.73 -10.28 6.20
C ALA A 20 -0.26 -10.87 5.17
N ILE A 21 -0.64 -10.10 4.14
CA ILE A 21 -1.59 -10.54 3.11
C ILE A 21 -0.91 -11.06 1.83
N CYS A 22 0.36 -10.73 1.61
CA CYS A 22 1.07 -11.06 0.39
C CYS A 22 1.62 -12.50 0.42
N PRO A 23 1.21 -13.38 -0.51
CA PRO A 23 1.76 -14.72 -0.60
C PRO A 23 3.24 -14.71 -1.03
N PRO A 24 4.05 -15.71 -0.62
CA PRO A 24 5.45 -15.80 -1.04
C PRO A 24 5.60 -15.78 -2.56
N GLY A 25 6.52 -14.96 -3.06
CA GLY A 25 6.83 -14.86 -4.50
C GLY A 25 6.03 -13.80 -5.27
N ILE A 26 4.96 -13.23 -4.70
CA ILE A 26 4.15 -12.20 -5.37
C ILE A 26 4.96 -10.98 -5.81
N GLY A 27 5.99 -10.59 -5.04
CA GLY A 27 6.87 -9.46 -5.41
C GLY A 27 7.67 -9.68 -6.71
N ARG A 28 7.70 -10.91 -7.25
CA ARG A 28 8.31 -11.24 -8.56
C ARG A 28 7.28 -11.36 -9.67
N TRP A 29 5.99 -11.18 -9.37
CA TRP A 29 4.89 -11.32 -10.31
C TRP A 29 4.45 -9.94 -10.80
N ASN A 30 4.90 -9.56 -11.99
CA ASN A 30 4.68 -8.23 -12.58
C ASN A 30 3.23 -7.71 -12.51
N PRO A 31 2.18 -8.53 -12.73
CA PRO A 31 0.79 -8.05 -12.62
C PRO A 31 0.42 -7.49 -11.24
N ALA A 32 1.07 -7.90 -10.15
CA ALA A 32 0.85 -7.31 -8.84
C ALA A 32 1.26 -5.83 -8.83
N TRP A 33 2.40 -5.50 -9.43
CA TRP A 33 2.93 -4.15 -9.50
C TRP A 33 2.05 -3.23 -10.35
N ASP A 34 1.52 -3.74 -11.47
CA ASP A 34 0.59 -2.98 -12.33
C ASP A 34 -0.70 -2.60 -11.59
N LEU A 35 -1.18 -3.44 -10.67
CA LEU A 35 -2.40 -3.18 -9.89
C LEU A 35 -2.22 -2.13 -8.81
N VAL A 36 -1.04 -2.11 -8.17
CA VAL A 36 -0.76 -1.25 -7.02
C VAL A 36 -0.13 0.08 -7.41
N ALA A 37 0.55 0.17 -8.57
CA ALA A 37 1.37 1.34 -8.95
C ALA A 37 0.64 2.67 -8.83
N SER A 38 -0.63 2.76 -9.27
CA SER A 38 -1.38 4.01 -9.17
C SER A 38 -1.66 4.42 -7.73
N ALA A 39 -2.08 3.47 -6.88
CA ALA A 39 -2.40 3.74 -5.49
C ALA A 39 -1.14 4.00 -4.65
N ASP A 40 -0.03 3.34 -4.98
CA ASP A 40 1.27 3.53 -4.35
C ASP A 40 1.80 4.96 -4.55
N VAL A 41 1.72 5.47 -5.79
CA VAL A 41 2.11 6.85 -6.10
C VAL A 41 1.25 7.86 -5.34
N GLU A 42 -0.07 7.70 -5.36
CA GLU A 42 -0.98 8.65 -4.69
C GLU A 42 -0.83 8.62 -3.16
N PHE A 43 -0.61 7.44 -2.58
CA PHE A 43 -0.32 7.29 -1.16
C PHE A 43 0.99 8.00 -0.78
N MET A 44 2.05 7.84 -1.57
CA MET A 44 3.33 8.53 -1.34
C MET A 44 3.21 10.05 -1.48
N LEU A 45 2.41 10.55 -2.42
CA LEU A 45 2.12 11.97 -2.56
C LEU A 45 1.34 12.52 -1.36
N ALA A 46 0.35 11.79 -0.87
CA ALA A 46 -0.41 12.16 0.32
C ALA A 46 0.48 12.19 1.58
N LEU A 47 1.36 11.19 1.75
CA LEU A 47 2.33 11.15 2.84
C LEU A 47 3.28 12.34 2.80
N PHE A 48 3.83 12.65 1.63
CA PHE A 48 4.74 13.79 1.44
C PHE A 48 4.04 15.12 1.78
N ALA A 49 2.83 15.32 1.28
CA ALA A 49 2.06 16.54 1.55
C ALA A 49 1.74 16.69 3.04
N TRP A 50 1.37 15.59 3.71
CA TRP A 50 1.10 15.59 5.15
C TRP A 50 2.36 15.81 5.99
N GLU A 51 3.51 15.27 5.56
CA GLU A 51 4.80 15.48 6.22
C GLU A 51 5.22 16.96 6.19
N ASP A 52 5.08 17.60 5.02
CA ASP A 52 5.42 19.01 4.79
C ASP A 52 4.48 19.95 5.55
N GLN A 53 3.17 19.68 5.49
CA GLN A 53 2.12 20.53 6.07
C GLN A 53 1.08 19.69 6.81
N PRO A 54 1.29 19.40 8.11
CA PRO A 54 0.40 18.53 8.87
C PRO A 54 -0.99 19.17 9.05
N SER A 55 -2.03 18.52 8.54
CA SER A 55 -3.43 18.90 8.73
C SER A 55 -4.34 17.67 8.79
N GLU A 56 -5.53 17.83 9.37
CA GLU A 56 -6.54 16.75 9.44
C GLU A 56 -6.99 16.30 8.04
N GLU A 57 -7.08 17.23 7.09
CA GLU A 57 -7.47 16.95 5.70
C GLU A 57 -6.41 16.08 5.00
N LEU A 58 -5.13 16.42 5.15
CA LEU A 58 -4.03 15.66 4.54
C LEU A 58 -3.84 14.30 5.24
N GLU A 59 -4.04 14.23 6.56
CA GLU A 59 -4.11 12.95 7.26
C GLU A 59 -5.23 12.06 6.73
N ALA A 60 -6.41 12.62 6.45
CA ALA A 60 -7.53 11.89 5.87
C ALA A 60 -7.20 11.37 4.45
N GLN A 61 -6.46 12.14 3.64
CA GLN A 61 -5.99 11.68 2.34
C GLN A 61 -4.98 10.53 2.46
N VAL A 62 -4.06 10.58 3.42
CA VAL A 62 -3.13 9.48 3.71
C VAL A 62 -3.90 8.21 4.06
N ARG A 63 -4.94 8.31 4.91
CA ARG A 63 -5.78 7.17 5.29
C ARG A 63 -6.53 6.60 4.09
N TYR A 64 -7.18 7.47 3.30
CA TYR A 64 -7.91 7.07 2.10
C TYR A 64 -7.03 6.30 1.11
N TRP A 65 -5.86 6.86 0.76
CA TRP A 65 -4.96 6.20 -0.18
C TRP A 65 -4.29 4.96 0.42
N GLY A 66 -4.08 4.92 1.74
CA GLY A 66 -3.62 3.71 2.44
C GLY A 66 -4.63 2.57 2.32
N ASP A 67 -5.93 2.85 2.47
CA ASP A 67 -7.00 1.87 2.31
C ASP A 67 -7.10 1.36 0.86
N GLU A 68 -7.03 2.27 -0.12
CA GLU A 68 -7.00 1.93 -1.55
C GLU A 68 -5.79 1.05 -1.90
N LEU A 69 -4.61 1.41 -1.41
CA LEU A 69 -3.38 0.62 -1.63
C LEU A 69 -3.51 -0.79 -1.03
N MET A 70 -4.11 -0.91 0.16
CA MET A 70 -4.40 -2.21 0.77
C MET A 70 -5.41 -3.03 -0.05
N GLU A 71 -6.44 -2.41 -0.60
CA GLU A 71 -7.39 -3.10 -1.49
C GLU A 71 -6.69 -3.63 -2.74
N ARG A 72 -5.79 -2.85 -3.36
CA ARG A 72 -5.00 -3.30 -4.52
C ARG A 72 -4.07 -4.46 -4.19
N TRP A 73 -3.43 -4.45 -3.02
CA TRP A 73 -2.60 -5.57 -2.59
C TRP A 73 -3.41 -6.84 -2.31
N ARG A 74 -4.61 -6.72 -1.73
CA ARG A 74 -5.52 -7.88 -1.55
C ARG A 74 -5.96 -8.44 -2.90
N GLU A 75 -6.29 -7.58 -3.86
CA GLU A 75 -6.63 -8.00 -5.21
C GLU A 75 -5.45 -8.67 -5.92
N ALA A 76 -4.24 -8.11 -5.80
CA ALA A 76 -3.03 -8.71 -6.33
C ALA A 76 -2.77 -10.10 -5.73
N ALA A 77 -2.92 -10.26 -4.41
CA ALA A 77 -2.78 -11.55 -3.73
C ALA A 77 -3.79 -12.58 -4.24
N ARG A 78 -5.06 -12.18 -4.38
CA ARG A 78 -6.12 -13.04 -4.91
C ARG A 78 -5.82 -13.52 -6.34
N ARG A 79 -5.47 -12.60 -7.25
CA ARG A 79 -5.14 -12.95 -8.64
C ARG A 79 -3.87 -13.78 -8.75
N PHE A 80 -2.90 -13.54 -7.87
CA PHE A 80 -1.68 -14.35 -7.80
C PHE A 80 -2.02 -15.80 -7.44
N GLU A 81 -2.82 -16.01 -6.40
CA GLU A 81 -3.26 -17.34 -5.99
C GLU A 81 -4.05 -18.05 -7.09
N GLU A 82 -4.97 -17.34 -7.76
CA GLU A 82 -5.75 -17.88 -8.88
C GLU A 82 -4.84 -18.35 -10.02
N ALA A 83 -3.86 -17.53 -10.41
CA ALA A 83 -2.90 -17.87 -11.47
C ALA A 83 -2.03 -19.09 -11.13
N HIS A 84 -1.69 -19.27 -9.85
CA HIS A 84 -0.80 -20.36 -9.40
C HIS A 84 -1.56 -21.62 -8.94
N ARG A 85 -2.86 -21.50 -8.64
CA ARG A 85 -3.77 -22.64 -8.44
C ARG A 85 -4.22 -23.24 -9.77
N ALA A 86 -4.23 -22.44 -10.84
CA ALA A 86 -4.60 -22.87 -12.20
C ALA A 86 -3.40 -23.38 -13.03
N GLY A 87 -2.21 -23.55 -12.44
CA GLY A 87 -1.09 -24.23 -13.10
C GLY A 87 -1.36 -25.74 -13.28
N PRO A 88 -0.75 -26.42 -14.28
CA PRO A 88 -0.97 -27.84 -14.54
C PRO A 88 -0.62 -28.75 -13.35
#